data_AF-A0A0D2VF75-F1
#
_entry.id   AF-A0A0D2VF75-F1
#
_cell.length_a   1.000
_cell.length_b   1.000
_cell.length_c   1.000
_cell.angle_alpha   90.00
_cell.angle_beta   90.00
_cell.angle_gamma   90.00
#
_symmetry.space_group_name_H-M   'P 1'
#
loop_
_entity.id
_entity.type
_entity.pdbx_description
1 polymer ?
#
loop_
_entity_poly.entity_id
_entity_poly.type
_entity_poly.pdbx_seq_one_letter_code
_entity_poly.pdbx_strand_id
1 'polypeptide(L)'
;MRITVLIVMLGALAASAASASAAASGPAPATAAFDAASAYLASPAAHVPRPAAIPQPRDNEPNQFQASLPIVINTWPFTDATRAAWASITTPSTSAVDAVEIGCTVCEIEQCDGSVGYGGSPNEDGETTLDAMIMDGITHDVGSIGCIKRVKSAISVARKVMEHTTHTLLVGEDATRFAVSMGFKEESLTTNNSISIYQSWKAQNCQPNYRLDTLPDANTSCGPYKPAPNTSNRGSSRYHTSPRINPAVGPGNHDTVGMIVIDANGNVAGGTSTNGASHKVPGRVGDSPITGSGAYVDNNVGGAAATGDGDVMMRFLPSYQAVRNMEAGMTPTAAAEDALRRIAKFYPNYLGALVAVNKQGQFGGAAHGWNFSYSVRNSTMSDVTVFSVTPLDAKP
;
A
#
# COMPACT_ATOMS: atom_id res chain seq x y z
N MET A 1 -10.96 57.89 42.49
CA MET A 1 -9.59 58.41 42.34
C MET A 1 -9.03 57.79 41.07
N ARG A 2 -9.13 58.48 39.92
CA ARG A 2 -8.11 59.35 39.30
C ARG A 2 -6.77 58.63 39.05
N ILE A 3 -6.45 58.33 37.77
CA ILE A 3 -5.39 58.95 36.91
C ILE A 3 -3.99 58.65 37.51
N THR A 4 -2.98 58.05 36.84
CA THR A 4 -2.25 58.58 35.68
C THR A 4 -1.13 57.61 35.26
N VAL A 5 -0.88 57.57 33.96
CA VAL A 5 0.35 57.18 33.26
C VAL A 5 1.60 57.88 33.82
N LEU A 6 2.77 57.22 33.80
CA LEU A 6 4.04 57.93 33.69
C LEU A 6 5.02 57.19 32.77
N ILE A 7 5.23 57.78 31.59
CA ILE A 7 6.37 57.60 30.68
C ILE A 7 7.29 58.81 30.91
N VAL A 8 8.59 58.61 31.16
CA VAL A 8 9.67 59.62 31.04
C VAL A 8 10.97 58.82 30.74
N MET A 9 11.45 58.80 29.48
CA MET A 9 12.58 59.61 28.91
C MET A 9 13.98 59.10 29.30
N LEU A 10 15.08 59.22 28.56
CA LEU A 10 15.48 59.61 27.19
C LEU A 10 17.01 59.33 27.13
N GLY A 11 17.59 59.21 25.92
CA GLY A 11 19.03 59.44 25.64
C GLY A 11 19.83 58.15 25.39
N ALA A 12 20.29 57.75 24.19
CA ALA A 12 20.83 58.38 22.98
C ALA A 12 22.38 58.58 22.98
N LEU A 13 22.98 58.25 21.82
CA LEU A 13 24.36 58.45 21.30
C LEU A 13 25.47 57.49 21.79
N ALA A 14 26.43 57.02 20.98
CA ALA A 14 26.84 57.18 19.56
C ALA A 14 27.74 55.97 19.19
N ALA A 15 27.59 55.32 18.03
CA ALA A 15 28.32 55.53 16.78
C ALA A 15 29.85 55.75 16.88
N SER A 16 30.63 54.82 16.31
CA SER A 16 31.78 55.18 15.47
C SER A 16 31.93 54.16 14.34
N ALA A 17 32.23 54.67 13.15
CA ALA A 17 32.31 54.00 11.87
C ALA A 17 33.60 54.40 11.14
N ALA A 18 33.87 53.67 10.05
CA ALA A 18 34.76 54.00 8.91
C ALA A 18 36.27 53.72 9.12
N SER A 19 37.07 53.30 8.12
CA SER A 19 36.96 53.21 6.64
C SER A 19 38.18 52.38 6.15
N ALA A 20 38.08 51.43 5.21
CA ALA A 20 38.00 51.51 3.74
C ALA A 20 39.29 51.95 3.00
N SER A 21 39.78 51.11 2.06
CA SER A 21 40.10 51.42 0.64
C SER A 21 40.64 50.16 -0.08
N ALA A 22 39.98 49.63 -1.12
CA ALA A 22 40.22 49.88 -2.57
C ALA A 22 41.39 49.06 -3.18
N ALA A 23 41.49 48.66 -4.45
CA ALA A 23 40.64 48.30 -5.59
C ALA A 23 41.59 47.90 -6.74
N ALA A 24 41.05 47.25 -7.81
CA ALA A 24 41.61 47.05 -9.17
C ALA A 24 42.61 45.87 -9.39
N SER A 25 42.73 45.16 -10.54
CA SER A 25 41.90 44.83 -11.73
C SER A 25 42.76 44.02 -12.74
N GLY A 26 42.28 42.87 -13.24
CA GLY A 26 42.63 42.21 -14.54
C GLY A 26 43.94 41.39 -14.66
N PRO A 27 44.17 40.61 -15.75
CA PRO A 27 43.29 39.70 -16.53
C PRO A 27 43.87 38.27 -16.71
N ALA A 28 43.10 37.36 -17.34
CA ALA A 28 43.46 35.97 -17.67
C ALA A 28 44.53 35.82 -18.78
N PRO A 29 45.14 34.62 -18.92
CA PRO A 29 45.01 33.92 -20.21
C PRO A 29 44.81 32.39 -20.09
N ALA A 30 44.51 31.80 -21.25
CA ALA A 30 43.97 30.46 -21.48
C ALA A 30 45.03 29.40 -21.88
N THR A 31 44.53 28.16 -22.00
CA THR A 31 45.01 26.99 -22.79
C THR A 31 46.13 26.09 -22.25
N ALA A 32 45.75 24.85 -21.92
CA ALA A 32 46.44 23.58 -22.23
C ALA A 32 45.53 22.42 -21.74
N ALA A 33 44.72 21.82 -22.61
CA ALA A 33 45.03 20.56 -23.28
C ALA A 33 45.42 19.43 -22.30
N PHE A 34 44.44 18.63 -21.87
CA PHE A 34 44.68 17.29 -21.34
C PHE A 34 44.21 16.28 -22.38
N ASP A 35 45.15 15.90 -23.25
CA ASP A 35 45.06 14.74 -24.12
C ASP A 35 45.87 13.62 -23.46
N ALA A 36 45.19 12.58 -23.01
CA ALA A 36 45.78 11.27 -22.72
C ALA A 36 44.67 10.22 -22.66
N ALA A 37 44.20 9.84 -23.85
CA ALA A 37 43.59 8.54 -24.05
C ALA A 37 44.69 7.46 -23.95
N SER A 38 44.49 6.46 -23.08
CA SER A 38 44.84 5.06 -23.41
C SER A 38 44.32 4.06 -22.37
N ALA A 39 43.42 3.21 -22.86
CA ALA A 39 43.36 1.77 -22.64
C ALA A 39 43.18 1.25 -21.20
N TYR A 40 41.91 1.10 -20.81
CA TYR A 40 41.51 -0.09 -20.06
C TYR A 40 40.50 -0.89 -20.89
N LEU A 41 40.81 -2.18 -21.01
CA LEU A 41 40.30 -3.14 -21.96
C LEU A 41 38.79 -3.36 -21.84
N ALA A 42 38.09 -3.31 -22.98
CA ALA A 42 36.70 -3.73 -23.13
C ALA A 42 36.60 -5.26 -22.99
N SER A 43 35.84 -5.72 -22.00
CA SER A 43 35.31 -7.09 -21.95
C SER A 43 34.02 -7.14 -22.77
N PRO A 44 33.75 -8.18 -23.58
CA PRO A 44 32.53 -8.25 -24.37
C PRO A 44 31.34 -8.44 -23.42
N ALA A 45 30.41 -7.49 -23.42
CA ALA A 45 29.15 -7.59 -22.72
C ALA A 45 28.39 -8.82 -23.24
N ALA A 46 28.05 -9.74 -22.33
CA ALA A 46 27.16 -10.84 -22.61
C ALA A 46 25.82 -10.30 -23.15
N HIS A 47 25.38 -10.85 -24.27
CA HIS A 47 24.14 -10.50 -24.94
C HIS A 47 22.94 -10.82 -24.04
N VAL A 48 22.37 -9.81 -23.38
CA VAL A 48 21.08 -9.94 -22.69
C VAL A 48 20.00 -10.04 -23.77
N PRO A 49 19.20 -11.11 -23.85
CA PRO A 49 18.12 -11.22 -24.82
C PRO A 49 17.13 -10.08 -24.62
N ARG A 50 16.81 -9.37 -25.70
CA ARG A 50 15.74 -8.37 -25.73
C ARG A 50 14.42 -9.07 -25.37
N PRO A 51 13.58 -8.52 -24.47
CA PRO A 51 12.28 -9.12 -24.18
C PRO A 51 11.47 -9.26 -25.47
N ALA A 52 10.76 -10.39 -25.59
CA ALA A 52 9.91 -10.69 -26.74
C ALA A 52 8.94 -9.53 -27.01
N ALA A 53 8.77 -9.17 -28.28
CA ALA A 53 7.84 -8.13 -28.69
C ALA A 53 6.42 -8.47 -28.19
N ILE A 54 5.76 -7.48 -27.58
CA ILE A 54 4.35 -7.56 -27.17
C ILE A 54 3.52 -7.88 -28.43
N PRO A 55 2.67 -8.93 -28.43
CA PRO A 55 1.78 -9.21 -29.54
C PRO A 55 0.93 -7.97 -29.85
N GLN A 56 1.01 -7.49 -31.09
CA GLN A 56 0.14 -6.40 -31.55
C GLN A 56 -1.32 -6.90 -31.57
N PRO A 57 -2.30 -6.08 -31.16
CA PRO A 57 -3.71 -6.44 -31.30
C PRO A 57 -4.02 -6.77 -32.77
N ARG A 58 -4.80 -7.82 -33.01
CA ARG A 58 -5.27 -8.12 -34.36
C ARG A 58 -6.26 -7.04 -34.79
N ASP A 59 -5.86 -6.25 -35.78
CA ASP A 59 -6.73 -5.27 -36.44
C ASP A 59 -7.88 -6.00 -37.12
N ASN A 60 -9.07 -6.06 -36.48
CA ASN A 60 -10.42 -6.19 -37.06
C ASN A 60 -11.43 -6.75 -36.04
N GLU A 61 -11.64 -6.06 -34.92
CA GLU A 61 -12.83 -6.22 -34.08
C GLU A 61 -13.51 -4.85 -33.93
N PRO A 62 -14.82 -4.71 -34.18
CA PRO A 62 -15.52 -3.45 -34.06
C PRO A 62 -15.47 -2.94 -32.61
N ASN A 63 -14.96 -1.71 -32.45
CA ASN A 63 -14.84 -1.01 -31.18
C ASN A 63 -16.24 -0.77 -30.57
N GLN A 64 -16.68 -1.66 -29.68
CA GLN A 64 -18.02 -1.72 -29.07
C GLN A 64 -17.97 -1.65 -27.53
N PHE A 65 -16.90 -1.17 -26.92
CA PHE A 65 -16.88 -0.90 -25.48
C PHE A 65 -17.21 0.58 -25.24
N GLN A 66 -18.51 0.88 -25.17
CA GLN A 66 -18.99 2.15 -24.64
C GLN A 66 -18.46 2.27 -23.19
N ALA A 67 -17.80 3.38 -22.85
CA ALA A 67 -17.20 3.57 -21.54
C ALA A 67 -18.25 3.37 -20.43
N SER A 68 -18.08 2.34 -19.60
CA SER A 68 -19.05 1.95 -18.56
C SER A 68 -18.84 2.70 -17.24
N LEU A 69 -18.41 3.97 -17.31
CA LEU A 69 -18.20 4.81 -16.14
C LEU A 69 -19.53 5.37 -15.59
N PRO A 70 -19.63 5.64 -14.28
CA PRO A 70 -18.66 5.31 -13.24
C PRO A 70 -18.51 3.80 -13.02
N ILE A 71 -17.43 3.39 -12.38
CA ILE A 71 -17.16 1.99 -11.98
C ILE A 71 -16.51 1.92 -10.60
N VAL A 72 -16.91 0.92 -9.82
CA VAL A 72 -16.32 0.54 -8.54
C VAL A 72 -15.87 -0.91 -8.65
N ILE A 73 -14.63 -1.19 -8.24
CA ILE A 73 -14.08 -2.53 -8.14
C ILE A 73 -13.36 -2.69 -6.81
N ASN A 74 -13.56 -3.82 -6.12
CA ASN A 74 -12.76 -4.17 -4.94
C ASN A 74 -12.43 -5.65 -4.86
N THR A 75 -11.35 -5.96 -4.15
CA THR A 75 -10.97 -7.33 -3.78
C THR A 75 -12.07 -7.99 -2.94
N TRP A 76 -12.22 -9.31 -3.11
CA TRP A 76 -13.13 -10.18 -2.34
C TRP A 76 -14.63 -9.92 -2.61
N PRO A 77 -15.52 -10.85 -2.22
CA PRO A 77 -16.97 -10.69 -2.37
C PRO A 77 -17.57 -9.73 -1.32
N PHE A 78 -16.88 -8.63 -0.98
CA PHE A 78 -17.37 -7.60 -0.06
C PHE A 78 -18.39 -6.69 -0.75
N THR A 79 -19.53 -7.27 -1.14
CA THR A 79 -20.51 -6.61 -2.00
C THR A 79 -21.15 -5.37 -1.37
N ASP A 80 -21.27 -5.33 -0.03
CA ASP A 80 -21.82 -4.18 0.69
C ASP A 80 -20.89 -2.97 0.62
N ALA A 81 -19.57 -3.18 0.69
CA ALA A 81 -18.57 -2.15 0.44
C ALA A 81 -18.68 -1.60 -0.99
N THR A 82 -18.80 -2.47 -2.00
CA THR A 82 -19.00 -2.04 -3.40
C THR A 82 -20.29 -1.24 -3.57
N ARG A 83 -21.39 -1.69 -2.94
CA ARG A 83 -22.70 -1.06 -3.07
C ARG A 83 -22.72 0.31 -2.41
N ALA A 84 -22.07 0.48 -1.27
CA ALA A 84 -21.96 1.75 -0.57
C ALA A 84 -21.14 2.78 -1.37
N ALA A 85 -19.97 2.37 -1.88
CA ALA A 85 -19.17 3.21 -2.78
C ALA A 85 -19.96 3.60 -4.03
N TRP A 86 -20.67 2.64 -4.65
CA TRP A 86 -21.53 2.91 -5.81
C TRP A 86 -22.65 3.90 -5.50
N ALA A 87 -23.41 3.68 -4.43
CA ALA A 87 -24.48 4.58 -4.03
C ALA A 87 -23.96 6.00 -3.82
N SER A 88 -22.78 6.14 -3.20
CA SER A 88 -22.18 7.45 -2.96
C SER A 88 -21.74 8.16 -4.25
N ILE A 89 -21.09 7.46 -5.19
CA ILE A 89 -20.53 8.08 -6.41
C ILE A 89 -21.60 8.46 -7.44
N THR A 90 -22.82 7.96 -7.30
CA THR A 90 -23.97 8.42 -8.09
C THR A 90 -24.53 9.78 -7.62
N THR A 91 -24.06 10.31 -6.49
CA THR A 91 -24.43 11.63 -6.00
C THR A 91 -23.48 12.69 -6.57
N PRO A 92 -23.97 13.77 -7.23
CA PRO A 92 -23.12 14.74 -7.93
C PRO A 92 -22.05 15.46 -7.08
N SER A 93 -22.22 15.51 -5.76
CA SER A 93 -21.29 16.17 -4.84
C SER A 93 -20.19 15.26 -4.30
N THR A 94 -20.21 13.96 -4.64
CA THR A 94 -19.27 12.97 -4.12
C THR A 94 -18.12 12.78 -5.10
N SER A 95 -16.88 12.92 -4.62
CA SER A 95 -15.68 12.62 -5.39
C SER A 95 -15.36 11.12 -5.41
N ALA A 96 -14.47 10.69 -6.32
CA ALA A 96 -13.95 9.32 -6.31
C ALA A 96 -13.27 8.96 -4.96
N VAL A 97 -12.56 9.91 -4.34
CA VAL A 97 -11.91 9.73 -3.03
C VAL A 97 -12.95 9.50 -1.94
N ASP A 98 -14.04 10.27 -1.94
CA ASP A 98 -15.15 10.08 -0.98
C ASP A 98 -15.75 8.67 -1.11
N ALA A 99 -15.95 8.20 -2.34
CA ALA A 99 -16.52 6.88 -2.58
C ALA A 99 -15.61 5.74 -2.12
N VAL A 100 -14.29 5.86 -2.29
CA VAL A 100 -13.31 4.92 -1.74
C VAL A 100 -13.37 4.90 -0.22
N GLU A 101 -13.36 6.06 0.44
CA GLU A 101 -13.46 6.15 1.90
C GLU A 101 -14.75 5.48 2.41
N ILE A 102 -15.90 5.79 1.79
CA ILE A 102 -17.21 5.23 2.18
C ILE A 102 -17.21 3.70 2.02
N GLY A 103 -16.76 3.18 0.88
CA GLY A 103 -16.75 1.75 0.63
C GLY A 103 -15.83 0.98 1.59
N CYS A 104 -14.60 1.45 1.79
CA CYS A 104 -13.68 0.85 2.74
C CYS A 104 -14.20 0.94 4.20
N THR A 105 -14.84 2.06 4.57
CA THR A 105 -15.41 2.25 5.91
C THR A 105 -16.50 1.22 6.23
N VAL A 106 -17.37 0.90 5.25
CA VAL A 106 -18.37 -0.16 5.43
C VAL A 106 -17.70 -1.47 5.82
N CYS A 107 -16.62 -1.82 5.14
CA CYS A 107 -15.88 -3.05 5.40
C CYS A 107 -15.16 -3.05 6.75
N GLU A 108 -14.64 -1.90 7.20
CA GLU A 108 -14.08 -1.71 8.54
C GLU A 108 -15.11 -1.87 9.66
N ILE A 109 -16.35 -1.45 9.42
CA ILE A 109 -17.47 -1.56 10.38
C ILE A 109 -18.02 -2.98 10.42
N GLU A 110 -18.24 -3.58 9.25
CA GLU A 110 -18.78 -4.95 9.11
C GLU A 110 -17.78 -6.03 9.48
N GLN A 111 -16.51 -5.66 9.63
CA GLN A 111 -15.41 -6.59 9.86
C GLN A 111 -15.38 -7.67 8.78
N CYS A 112 -15.41 -7.24 7.50
CA CYS A 112 -15.45 -8.14 6.34
C CYS A 112 -14.52 -9.33 6.57
N ASP A 113 -15.10 -10.53 6.57
CA ASP A 113 -14.49 -11.85 6.86
C ASP A 113 -13.58 -11.98 8.10
N GLY A 114 -13.52 -10.94 8.93
CA GLY A 114 -12.62 -10.81 10.07
C GLY A 114 -11.23 -10.26 9.72
N SER A 115 -10.92 -9.93 8.47
CA SER A 115 -9.59 -9.40 8.06
C SER A 115 -9.53 -7.87 7.92
N VAL A 116 -10.67 -7.19 7.96
CA VAL A 116 -10.74 -5.73 7.84
C VAL A 116 -11.32 -5.12 9.12
N GLY A 117 -10.80 -3.97 9.53
CA GLY A 117 -11.29 -3.28 10.73
C GLY A 117 -10.97 -3.99 12.05
N TYR A 118 -11.72 -3.65 13.08
CA TYR A 118 -11.46 -4.10 14.45
C TYR A 118 -11.89 -5.56 14.69
N GLY A 119 -11.41 -6.18 15.77
CA GLY A 119 -11.89 -7.49 16.23
C GLY A 119 -11.32 -8.72 15.52
N GLY A 120 -10.46 -8.52 14.53
CA GLY A 120 -9.72 -9.58 13.84
C GLY A 120 -8.21 -9.51 14.05
N SER A 121 -7.52 -10.57 13.61
CA SER A 121 -6.06 -10.70 13.50
C SER A 121 -5.23 -10.01 14.61
N PRO A 122 -5.43 -10.35 15.90
CA PRO A 122 -4.58 -9.82 16.95
C PRO A 122 -3.12 -10.24 16.73
N ASN A 123 -2.18 -9.35 17.03
CA ASN A 123 -0.74 -9.65 17.00
C ASN A 123 -0.35 -10.66 18.11
N GLU A 124 0.92 -11.01 18.20
CA GLU A 124 1.42 -11.99 19.18
C GLU A 124 1.29 -11.54 20.66
N ASP A 125 1.02 -10.24 20.91
CA ASP A 125 0.68 -9.66 22.21
C ASP A 125 -0.84 -9.62 22.48
N GLY A 126 -1.67 -10.04 21.52
CA GLY A 126 -3.13 -10.03 21.62
C GLY A 126 -3.79 -8.70 21.20
N GLU A 127 -3.03 -7.77 20.62
CA GLU A 127 -3.52 -6.46 20.19
C GLU A 127 -3.79 -6.42 18.68
N THR A 128 -5.00 -6.02 18.28
CA THR A 128 -5.33 -5.73 16.87
C THR A 128 -4.78 -4.37 16.48
N THR A 129 -4.13 -4.28 15.32
CA THR A 129 -3.65 -3.02 14.73
C THR A 129 -4.08 -2.93 13.28
N LEU A 130 -4.41 -1.73 12.81
CA LEU A 130 -4.93 -1.51 11.45
C LEU A 130 -3.90 -0.82 10.55
N ASP A 131 -3.97 -1.14 9.27
CA ASP A 131 -3.17 -0.58 8.19
C ASP A 131 -4.12 -0.07 7.09
N ALA A 132 -3.92 1.15 6.59
CA ALA A 132 -4.74 1.70 5.52
C ALA A 132 -4.01 2.76 4.67
N MET A 133 -4.45 2.94 3.43
CA MET A 133 -4.05 4.08 2.59
C MET A 133 -5.18 4.52 1.67
N ILE A 134 -5.18 5.79 1.29
CA ILE A 134 -6.04 6.37 0.26
C ILE A 134 -5.21 7.27 -0.66
N MET A 135 -5.51 7.24 -1.95
CA MET A 135 -4.79 7.99 -2.99
C MET A 135 -5.76 8.63 -3.96
N ASP A 136 -5.52 9.91 -4.24
CA ASP A 136 -6.18 10.66 -5.31
C ASP A 136 -5.34 10.53 -6.60
N GLY A 137 -5.97 10.03 -7.67
CA GLY A 137 -5.29 9.86 -8.96
C GLY A 137 -5.04 11.17 -9.70
N ILE A 138 -5.73 12.27 -9.36
CA ILE A 138 -5.56 13.57 -10.03
C ILE A 138 -4.27 14.24 -9.56
N THR A 139 -4.12 14.34 -8.24
CA THR A 139 -3.00 15.03 -7.58
C THR A 139 -1.82 14.12 -7.31
N HIS A 140 -2.04 12.81 -7.30
CA HIS A 140 -1.15 11.80 -6.73
C HIS A 140 -0.91 11.98 -5.21
N ASP A 141 -1.75 12.77 -4.54
CA ASP A 141 -1.70 12.87 -3.08
C ASP A 141 -2.08 11.53 -2.47
N VAL A 142 -1.37 11.19 -1.40
CA VAL A 142 -1.56 9.95 -0.65
C VAL A 142 -1.55 10.26 0.83
N GLY A 143 -2.49 9.67 1.54
CA GLY A 143 -2.41 9.53 2.99
C GLY A 143 -2.46 8.07 3.40
N SER A 144 -1.68 7.75 4.43
CA SER A 144 -1.52 6.38 4.89
C SER A 144 -1.22 6.30 6.38
N ILE A 145 -1.68 5.21 6.98
CA ILE A 145 -1.39 4.81 8.34
C ILE A 145 -0.97 3.35 8.40
N GLY A 146 -0.03 3.03 9.29
CA GLY A 146 0.41 1.65 9.54
C GLY A 146 0.50 1.34 11.03
N CYS A 147 0.10 0.14 11.42
CA CYS A 147 0.09 -0.34 12.78
C CYS A 147 -0.63 0.64 13.74
N ILE A 148 -1.71 1.31 13.29
CA ILE A 148 -2.49 2.19 14.16
C ILE A 148 -3.21 1.35 15.21
N LYS A 149 -3.32 1.91 16.40
CA LYS A 149 -3.98 1.26 17.54
C LYS A 149 -5.18 2.08 17.97
N ARG A 150 -6.18 1.38 18.50
CA ARG A 150 -7.30 1.98 19.23
C ARG A 150 -8.10 3.05 18.45
N VAL A 151 -8.14 2.97 17.12
CA VAL A 151 -8.97 3.83 16.27
C VAL A 151 -9.57 2.96 15.17
N LYS A 152 -10.90 2.92 15.08
CA LYS A 152 -11.62 2.00 14.18
C LYS A 152 -11.62 2.44 12.73
N SER A 153 -11.72 3.75 12.47
CA SER A 153 -11.88 4.35 11.14
C SER A 153 -10.53 4.54 10.44
N ALA A 154 -9.84 3.45 10.11
CA ALA A 154 -8.45 3.51 9.64
C ALA A 154 -8.30 4.25 8.31
N ILE A 155 -9.14 3.97 7.31
CA ILE A 155 -9.11 4.65 6.01
C ILE A 155 -9.41 6.15 6.14
N SER A 156 -10.31 6.54 7.03
CA SER A 156 -10.61 7.96 7.31
C SER A 156 -9.43 8.67 7.97
N VAL A 157 -8.70 8.01 8.86
CA VAL A 157 -7.46 8.58 9.41
C VAL A 157 -6.42 8.74 8.31
N ALA A 158 -6.25 7.75 7.43
CA ALA A 158 -5.37 7.86 6.28
C ALA A 158 -5.74 9.06 5.40
N ARG A 159 -7.03 9.29 5.14
CA ARG A 159 -7.51 10.50 4.46
C ARG A 159 -7.11 11.79 5.19
N LYS A 160 -7.19 11.82 6.52
CA LYS A 160 -6.73 12.99 7.29
C LYS A 160 -5.22 13.23 7.22
N VAL A 161 -4.41 12.17 7.08
CA VAL A 161 -2.97 12.33 6.79
C VAL A 161 -2.78 13.06 5.45
N MET A 162 -3.51 12.65 4.42
CA MET A 162 -3.47 13.27 3.09
C MET A 162 -3.89 14.75 3.12
N GLU A 163 -4.98 15.08 3.81
CA GLU A 163 -5.60 16.40 3.77
C GLU A 163 -4.97 17.44 4.72
N HIS A 164 -4.35 16.98 5.81
CA HIS A 164 -3.93 17.87 6.92
C HIS A 164 -2.44 17.78 7.27
N THR A 165 -1.63 17.12 6.44
CA THR A 165 -0.19 17.07 6.63
C THR A 165 0.52 17.16 5.27
N THR A 166 1.81 17.50 5.28
CA THR A 166 2.68 17.36 4.09
C THR A 166 3.40 16.00 4.08
N HIS A 167 2.98 15.07 4.93
CA HIS A 167 3.55 13.73 5.06
C HIS A 167 2.59 12.71 4.43
N THR A 168 3.15 11.58 4.00
CA THR A 168 2.36 10.51 3.36
C THR A 168 1.94 9.41 4.32
N LEU A 169 2.81 9.03 5.27
CA LEU A 169 2.63 7.85 6.10
C LEU A 169 2.95 8.16 7.56
N LEU A 170 1.99 7.88 8.46
CA LEU A 170 2.18 7.91 9.92
C LEU A 170 2.01 6.49 10.48
N VAL A 171 2.72 6.15 11.56
CA VAL A 171 2.65 4.78 12.11
C VAL A 171 2.53 4.72 13.63
N GLY A 172 2.01 3.59 14.10
CA GLY A 172 2.01 3.21 15.51
C GLY A 172 1.18 4.13 16.41
N GLU A 173 1.64 4.29 17.65
CA GLU A 173 0.99 5.13 18.67
C GLU A 173 0.89 6.61 18.23
N ASP A 174 1.83 7.09 17.42
CA ASP A 174 1.84 8.48 16.96
C ASP A 174 0.81 8.75 15.87
N ALA A 175 0.49 7.74 15.05
CA ALA A 175 -0.67 7.81 14.17
C ALA A 175 -1.99 7.87 14.98
N THR A 176 -2.08 7.14 16.10
CA THR A 176 -3.23 7.22 17.02
C THR A 176 -3.35 8.61 17.64
N ARG A 177 -2.24 9.20 18.11
CA ARG A 177 -2.23 10.58 18.65
C ARG A 177 -2.67 11.60 17.60
N PHE A 178 -2.18 11.44 16.37
CA PHE A 178 -2.64 12.26 15.24
C PHE A 178 -4.14 12.10 14.99
N ALA A 179 -4.65 10.87 14.93
CA ALA A 179 -6.08 10.61 14.75
C ALA A 179 -6.94 11.29 15.82
N VAL A 180 -6.55 11.19 17.10
CA VAL A 180 -7.26 11.87 18.19
C VAL A 180 -7.25 13.39 18.00
N SER A 181 -6.13 13.97 17.56
CA SER A 181 -6.06 15.41 17.26
C SER A 181 -6.95 15.85 16.09
N MET A 182 -7.29 14.92 15.20
CA MET A 182 -8.22 15.12 14.08
C MET A 182 -9.69 14.84 14.46
N GLY A 183 -9.97 14.52 15.73
CA GLY A 183 -11.32 14.31 16.25
C GLY A 183 -11.80 12.85 16.25
N PHE A 184 -10.95 11.89 15.89
CA PHE A 184 -11.30 10.47 16.04
C PHE A 184 -11.28 10.04 17.49
N LYS A 185 -12.11 9.05 17.83
CA LYS A 185 -12.20 8.50 19.18
C LYS A 185 -11.15 7.41 19.37
N GLU A 186 -10.43 7.50 20.48
CA GLU A 186 -9.59 6.40 20.95
C GLU A 186 -10.46 5.37 21.69
N GLU A 187 -10.56 4.16 21.13
CA GLU A 187 -11.34 3.05 21.68
C GLU A 187 -10.74 1.69 21.32
N SER A 188 -11.00 0.68 22.14
CA SER A 188 -10.42 -0.65 21.92
C SER A 188 -10.82 -1.25 20.56
N LEU A 189 -9.84 -1.84 19.87
CA LEU A 189 -10.05 -2.68 18.68
C LEU A 189 -10.34 -4.13 19.04
N THR A 190 -10.22 -4.51 20.31
CA THR A 190 -10.42 -5.87 20.79
C THR A 190 -11.91 -6.22 20.84
N THR A 191 -12.25 -7.44 20.43
CA THR A 191 -13.58 -8.05 20.60
C THR A 191 -13.45 -9.40 21.31
N ASN A 192 -14.58 -10.00 21.68
CA ASN A 192 -14.59 -11.37 22.19
C ASN A 192 -14.00 -12.36 21.17
N ASN A 193 -14.18 -12.09 19.86
CA ASN A 193 -13.60 -12.90 18.80
C ASN A 193 -12.07 -12.82 18.78
N SER A 194 -11.49 -11.61 18.80
CA SER A 194 -10.02 -11.47 18.83
C SER A 194 -9.42 -12.07 20.10
N ILE A 195 -10.10 -11.96 21.25
CA ILE A 195 -9.68 -12.63 22.49
C ILE A 195 -9.68 -14.15 22.29
N SER A 196 -10.74 -14.71 21.74
CA SER A 196 -10.84 -16.16 21.47
C SER A 196 -9.72 -16.64 20.55
N ILE A 197 -9.50 -15.94 19.42
CA ILE A 197 -8.42 -16.22 18.47
C ILE A 197 -7.06 -16.25 19.18
N TYR A 198 -6.78 -15.23 20.00
CA TYR A 198 -5.52 -15.14 20.73
C TYR A 198 -5.34 -16.25 21.77
N GLN A 199 -6.37 -16.58 22.55
CA GLN A 199 -6.30 -17.63 23.57
C GLN A 199 -6.14 -19.02 22.93
N SER A 200 -6.84 -19.30 21.83
CA SER A 200 -6.69 -20.54 21.07
C SER A 200 -5.27 -20.68 20.52
N TRP A 201 -4.69 -19.62 19.96
CA TRP A 201 -3.31 -19.61 19.46
C TRP A 201 -2.28 -19.84 20.58
N LYS A 202 -2.46 -19.19 21.74
CA LYS A 202 -1.62 -19.44 22.93
C LYS A 202 -1.71 -20.88 23.43
N ALA A 203 -2.90 -21.45 23.45
CA ALA A 203 -3.11 -22.85 23.82
C ALA A 203 -2.43 -23.83 22.85
N GLN A 204 -2.14 -23.39 21.62
CA GLN A 204 -1.42 -24.14 20.58
C GLN A 204 0.08 -23.81 20.56
N ASN A 205 0.67 -23.44 21.70
CA ASN A 205 2.09 -23.07 21.80
C ASN A 205 2.50 -21.96 20.82
N CYS A 206 1.60 -21.01 20.58
CA CYS A 206 1.83 -19.86 19.70
C CYS A 206 2.13 -20.26 18.24
N GLN A 207 1.41 -21.26 17.71
CA GLN A 207 1.55 -21.72 16.32
C GLN A 207 0.30 -21.46 15.48
N PRO A 208 0.45 -21.11 14.18
CA PRO A 208 1.72 -20.74 13.53
C PRO A 208 2.20 -19.35 13.98
N ASN A 209 3.48 -19.03 13.79
CA ASN A 209 4.02 -17.68 14.01
C ASN A 209 5.11 -17.29 12.98
N TYR A 210 5.61 -16.07 13.09
CA TYR A 210 6.54 -15.45 12.13
C TYR A 210 7.97 -15.25 12.67
N ARG A 211 8.29 -15.84 13.83
CA ARG A 211 9.59 -15.71 14.49
C ARG A 211 10.54 -16.79 13.93
N LEU A 212 11.79 -16.40 13.68
CA LEU A 212 12.81 -17.27 13.08
C LEU A 212 14.08 -17.24 13.93
N ASP A 213 14.74 -18.39 14.06
CA ASP A 213 16.05 -18.53 14.72
C ASP A 213 16.08 -17.91 16.14
N THR A 214 15.10 -18.27 17.00
CA THR A 214 14.95 -17.72 18.35
C THR A 214 15.12 -18.75 19.49
N LEU A 215 15.37 -18.25 20.70
CA LEU A 215 15.21 -18.95 21.97
C LEU A 215 14.08 -18.29 22.80
N PRO A 216 13.11 -19.06 23.32
CA PRO A 216 12.89 -20.48 23.02
C PRO A 216 12.60 -20.71 21.53
N ASP A 217 12.68 -21.97 21.06
CA ASP A 217 12.45 -22.32 19.66
C ASP A 217 11.02 -21.94 19.26
N ALA A 218 10.92 -20.97 18.35
CA ALA A 218 9.66 -20.43 17.85
C ALA A 218 8.79 -21.48 17.16
N ASN A 219 9.32 -22.62 16.70
CA ASN A 219 8.50 -23.66 16.09
C ASN A 219 7.72 -24.50 17.11
N THR A 220 8.10 -24.43 18.40
CA THR A 220 7.57 -25.32 19.44
C THR A 220 7.09 -24.63 20.69
N SER A 221 7.36 -23.34 20.86
CA SER A 221 7.10 -22.65 22.12
C SER A 221 6.79 -21.17 21.91
N CYS A 222 5.93 -20.65 22.77
CA CYS A 222 5.70 -19.21 22.91
C CYS A 222 6.95 -18.49 23.42
N GLY A 223 7.05 -17.20 23.10
CA GLY A 223 8.07 -16.30 23.62
C GLY A 223 7.95 -16.02 25.14
N PRO A 224 8.69 -15.01 25.65
CA PRO A 224 9.40 -13.99 24.89
C PRO A 224 10.61 -14.54 24.14
N TYR A 225 10.70 -14.19 22.86
CA TYR A 225 11.75 -14.64 21.98
C TYR A 225 12.99 -13.77 22.06
N LYS A 226 14.17 -14.39 22.02
CA LYS A 226 15.47 -13.74 21.83
C LYS A 226 16.19 -14.40 20.66
N PRO A 227 17.06 -13.70 19.92
CA PRO A 227 17.88 -14.35 18.89
C PRO A 227 18.63 -15.55 19.48
N ALA A 228 18.59 -16.69 18.80
CA ALA A 228 19.40 -17.83 19.18
C ALA A 228 20.90 -17.46 18.99
N PRO A 229 21.79 -17.89 19.90
CA PRO A 229 23.23 -17.76 19.67
C PRO A 229 23.60 -18.41 18.35
N ASN A 230 24.50 -17.78 17.56
CA ASN A 230 25.03 -18.35 16.32
C ASN A 230 25.77 -19.67 16.60
N THR A 231 25.06 -20.79 16.75
CA THR A 231 25.61 -22.14 16.92
C THR A 231 25.69 -22.88 15.61
N SER A 232 25.23 -22.28 14.51
CA SER A 232 25.48 -22.86 13.20
C SER A 232 26.87 -22.46 12.72
N ASN A 233 27.72 -23.46 12.54
CA ASN A 233 28.65 -23.53 11.41
C ASN A 233 27.86 -23.42 10.08
N ARG A 234 27.10 -22.34 9.86
CA ARG A 234 26.70 -21.89 8.53
C ARG A 234 27.97 -21.30 7.92
N GLY A 235 28.83 -22.18 7.43
CA GLY A 235 30.06 -21.81 6.76
C GLY A 235 29.77 -20.72 5.73
N SER A 236 30.41 -19.56 5.87
CA SER A 236 30.72 -18.62 4.78
C SER A 236 29.62 -18.23 3.78
N SER A 237 28.33 -18.36 4.09
CA SER A 237 27.26 -17.68 3.34
C SER A 237 26.54 -16.70 4.27
N ARG A 238 27.07 -15.47 4.33
CA ARG A 238 26.41 -14.30 4.92
C ARG A 238 25.14 -13.87 4.15
N TYR A 239 24.74 -14.64 3.13
CA TYR A 239 23.53 -14.46 2.35
C TYR A 239 22.61 -15.66 2.60
N HIS A 240 21.43 -15.39 3.14
CA HIS A 240 20.34 -16.36 3.17
C HIS A 240 19.93 -16.60 1.71
N THR A 241 20.33 -17.73 1.12
CA THR A 241 20.09 -18.05 -0.30
C THR A 241 18.66 -18.52 -0.58
N SER A 242 17.85 -18.71 0.49
CA SER A 242 16.44 -19.07 0.38
C SER A 242 15.56 -17.87 0.76
N PRO A 243 14.50 -17.56 -0.01
CA PRO A 243 13.58 -16.50 0.35
C PRO A 243 12.89 -16.80 1.69
N ARG A 244 12.57 -15.77 2.47
CA ARG A 244 11.64 -15.91 3.62
C ARG A 244 10.27 -16.30 3.07
N ILE A 245 9.83 -17.52 3.33
CA ILE A 245 8.51 -18.03 2.97
C ILE A 245 7.59 -17.90 4.19
N ASN A 246 6.36 -17.45 3.98
CA ASN A 246 5.37 -17.27 5.02
C ASN A 246 4.33 -18.40 4.97
N PRO A 247 4.48 -19.48 5.75
CA PRO A 247 3.57 -20.62 5.68
C PRO A 247 2.19 -20.34 6.29
N ALA A 248 2.00 -19.21 7.00
CA ALA A 248 0.79 -18.92 7.76
C ALA A 248 -0.25 -18.09 7.00
N VAL A 249 0.13 -17.48 5.89
CA VAL A 249 -0.72 -16.61 5.07
C VAL A 249 -1.63 -17.49 4.22
N GLY A 250 -2.95 -17.38 4.41
CA GLY A 250 -4.01 -18.12 3.69
C GLY A 250 -5.33 -17.32 3.62
N PRO A 251 -6.40 -17.82 2.92
CA PRO A 251 -7.67 -17.09 2.64
C PRO A 251 -8.53 -16.65 3.84
N GLY A 252 -8.00 -16.73 5.06
CA GLY A 252 -8.63 -16.18 6.26
C GLY A 252 -7.59 -15.58 7.21
N ASN A 253 -6.40 -15.26 6.69
CA ASN A 253 -5.27 -14.77 7.47
C ASN A 253 -4.39 -13.83 6.63
N HIS A 254 -4.97 -12.74 6.11
CA HIS A 254 -4.32 -11.55 5.49
C HIS A 254 -5.21 -10.80 4.47
N ASP A 255 -6.51 -11.11 4.42
CA ASP A 255 -7.35 -10.48 3.42
C ASP A 255 -7.45 -8.97 3.64
N THR A 256 -7.47 -8.23 2.53
CA THR A 256 -7.44 -6.78 2.50
C THR A 256 -8.57 -6.34 1.59
N VAL A 257 -9.38 -5.38 2.04
CA VAL A 257 -10.21 -4.65 1.09
C VAL A 257 -9.32 -3.66 0.37
N GLY A 258 -9.19 -3.83 -0.94
CA GLY A 258 -8.56 -2.89 -1.85
C GLY A 258 -9.60 -2.46 -2.86
N MET A 259 -9.86 -1.15 -2.97
CA MET A 259 -10.94 -0.58 -3.77
C MET A 259 -10.40 0.47 -4.72
N ILE A 260 -10.86 0.42 -5.97
CA ILE A 260 -10.62 1.45 -6.99
C ILE A 260 -11.98 1.97 -7.46
N VAL A 261 -12.09 3.29 -7.55
CA VAL A 261 -13.26 3.99 -8.06
C VAL A 261 -12.85 4.86 -9.23
N ILE A 262 -13.60 4.80 -10.32
CA ILE A 262 -13.54 5.78 -11.40
C ILE A 262 -14.91 6.45 -11.51
N ASP A 263 -14.96 7.77 -11.30
CA ASP A 263 -16.20 8.53 -11.33
C ASP A 263 -16.71 8.79 -12.77
N ALA A 264 -17.87 9.45 -12.90
CA ALA A 264 -18.48 9.75 -14.19
C ALA A 264 -17.68 10.77 -15.04
N ASN A 265 -16.81 11.56 -14.41
CA ASN A 265 -15.86 12.46 -15.08
C ASN A 265 -14.54 11.75 -15.41
N GLY A 266 -14.41 10.49 -15.04
CA GLY A 266 -13.20 9.69 -15.20
C GLY A 266 -12.20 9.85 -14.06
N ASN A 267 -12.45 10.62 -13.00
CA ASN A 267 -11.48 10.77 -11.92
C ASN A 267 -11.28 9.45 -11.18
N VAL A 268 -10.02 9.08 -10.98
CA VAL A 268 -9.63 7.81 -10.37
C VAL A 268 -9.20 8.04 -8.92
N ALA A 269 -9.70 7.22 -8.00
CA ALA A 269 -9.20 7.13 -6.63
C ALA A 269 -9.05 5.67 -6.22
N GLY A 270 -8.16 5.42 -5.27
CA GLY A 270 -7.91 4.08 -4.77
C GLY A 270 -7.55 4.05 -3.31
N GLY A 271 -7.83 2.95 -2.64
CA GLY A 271 -7.50 2.79 -1.23
C GLY A 271 -7.55 1.34 -0.77
N THR A 272 -6.97 1.11 0.40
CA THR A 272 -6.96 -0.20 1.05
C THR A 272 -7.15 -0.08 2.55
N SER A 273 -7.72 -1.11 3.18
CA SER A 273 -7.75 -1.27 4.64
C SER A 273 -7.64 -2.74 5.05
N THR A 274 -6.95 -3.01 6.15
CA THR A 274 -6.79 -4.35 6.72
C THR A 274 -6.43 -4.30 8.21
N ASN A 275 -6.68 -5.39 8.94
CA ASN A 275 -6.06 -5.66 10.24
C ASN A 275 -4.81 -6.55 10.14
N GLY A 276 -4.38 -6.89 8.91
CA GLY A 276 -3.13 -7.57 8.60
C GLY A 276 -3.11 -9.05 8.99
N ALA A 277 -1.91 -9.62 9.04
CA ALA A 277 -1.74 -11.03 9.39
C ALA A 277 -2.03 -11.30 10.87
N SER A 278 -2.80 -12.34 11.16
CA SER A 278 -3.05 -12.86 12.51
C SER A 278 -1.76 -13.31 13.15
N HIS A 279 -1.58 -12.96 14.43
CA HIS A 279 -0.40 -13.30 15.23
C HIS A 279 0.91 -12.72 14.69
N LYS A 280 0.81 -11.66 13.87
CA LYS A 280 1.96 -10.90 13.40
C LYS A 280 2.83 -10.43 14.56
N VAL A 281 4.13 -10.28 14.29
CA VAL A 281 5.05 -9.63 15.23
C VAL A 281 4.55 -8.20 15.48
N PRO A 282 4.47 -7.71 16.74
CA PRO A 282 4.06 -6.35 17.06
C PRO A 282 4.87 -5.34 16.26
N GLY A 283 4.18 -4.38 15.64
CA GLY A 283 4.80 -3.40 14.74
C GLY A 283 4.88 -3.84 13.26
N ARG A 284 4.50 -5.08 12.91
CA ARG A 284 4.43 -5.51 11.51
C ARG A 284 3.36 -4.71 10.76
N VAL A 285 3.78 -4.12 9.65
CA VAL A 285 2.94 -3.44 8.66
C VAL A 285 2.95 -4.28 7.38
N GLY A 286 1.78 -4.48 6.77
CA GLY A 286 1.62 -5.21 5.51
C GLY A 286 1.88 -4.36 4.26
N ASP A 287 1.44 -4.84 3.11
CA ASP A 287 1.50 -4.12 1.84
C ASP A 287 0.39 -3.08 1.69
N SER A 288 -0.75 -3.29 2.34
CA SER A 288 -1.94 -2.43 2.25
C SER A 288 -1.60 -0.95 2.36
N PRO A 289 -0.90 -0.44 3.40
CA PRO A 289 -0.63 0.99 3.52
C PRO A 289 0.54 1.48 2.65
N ILE A 290 1.16 0.60 1.86
CA ILE A 290 2.31 0.97 1.03
C ILE A 290 1.82 1.32 -0.37
N THR A 291 1.90 2.61 -0.71
CA THR A 291 1.59 3.13 -2.05
C THR A 291 2.34 2.35 -3.12
N GLY A 292 1.62 1.90 -4.15
CA GLY A 292 2.20 1.08 -5.21
C GLY A 292 2.18 -0.41 -4.90
N SER A 293 2.09 -0.81 -3.64
CA SER A 293 1.86 -2.21 -3.27
C SER A 293 0.37 -2.48 -3.05
N GLY A 294 -0.21 -1.96 -1.97
CA GLY A 294 -1.61 -2.18 -1.62
C GLY A 294 -2.57 -1.62 -2.66
N ALA A 295 -2.39 -0.36 -3.05
CA ALA A 295 -3.10 0.24 -4.18
C ALA A 295 -2.24 1.28 -4.90
N TYR A 296 -2.58 1.53 -6.17
CA TYR A 296 -2.02 2.63 -6.95
C TYR A 296 -3.04 3.12 -7.97
N VAL A 297 -3.10 4.45 -8.17
CA VAL A 297 -3.98 5.08 -9.16
C VAL A 297 -3.24 6.18 -9.91
N ASP A 298 -3.61 6.34 -11.18
CA ASP A 298 -3.15 7.42 -12.05
C ASP A 298 -4.35 7.86 -12.91
N ASN A 299 -4.71 9.14 -12.86
CA ASN A 299 -5.90 9.62 -13.56
C ASN A 299 -5.80 9.56 -15.10
N ASN A 300 -4.62 9.31 -15.67
CA ASN A 300 -4.46 9.12 -17.11
C ASN A 300 -4.53 7.65 -17.53
N VAL A 301 -4.47 6.71 -16.57
CA VAL A 301 -4.33 5.28 -16.86
C VAL A 301 -5.46 4.46 -16.26
N GLY A 302 -5.71 4.59 -14.95
CA GLY A 302 -6.59 3.73 -14.19
C GLY A 302 -6.03 3.43 -12.80
N GLY A 303 -6.39 2.27 -12.24
CA GLY A 303 -5.97 1.87 -10.91
C GLY A 303 -5.90 0.38 -10.71
N ALA A 304 -5.13 -0.03 -9.70
CA ALA A 304 -5.05 -1.41 -9.26
C ALA A 304 -4.94 -1.49 -7.73
N ALA A 305 -5.49 -2.57 -7.16
CA ALA A 305 -5.39 -2.87 -5.74
C ALA A 305 -5.06 -4.35 -5.52
N ALA A 306 -4.33 -4.63 -4.46
CA ALA A 306 -3.77 -5.93 -4.14
C ALA A 306 -4.29 -6.49 -2.81
N THR A 307 -4.22 -7.80 -2.68
CA THR A 307 -4.42 -8.58 -1.45
C THR A 307 -3.49 -9.79 -1.49
N GLY A 308 -2.95 -10.26 -0.38
CA GLY A 308 -1.99 -11.37 -0.40
C GLY A 308 -0.97 -11.36 0.74
N ASP A 309 0.10 -12.13 0.56
CA ASP A 309 1.26 -12.12 1.46
C ASP A 309 1.92 -10.74 1.45
N GLY A 310 1.45 -9.84 2.32
CA GLY A 310 1.89 -8.44 2.30
C GLY A 310 3.39 -8.25 2.41
N ASP A 311 4.10 -9.17 3.08
CA ASP A 311 5.56 -9.16 3.20
C ASP A 311 6.27 -9.48 1.88
N VAL A 312 5.66 -10.28 1.00
CA VAL A 312 6.14 -10.58 -0.35
C VAL A 312 5.65 -9.51 -1.32
N MET A 313 4.36 -9.18 -1.31
CA MET A 313 3.72 -8.22 -2.21
C MET A 313 4.45 -6.86 -2.18
N MET A 314 4.75 -6.33 -0.98
CA MET A 314 5.43 -5.03 -0.83
C MET A 314 6.83 -4.96 -1.44
N ARG A 315 7.49 -6.11 -1.68
CA ARG A 315 8.83 -6.14 -2.29
C ARG A 315 8.79 -5.86 -3.79
N PHE A 316 7.61 -5.97 -4.42
CA PHE A 316 7.46 -5.92 -5.88
C PHE A 316 6.50 -4.82 -6.36
N LEU A 317 5.81 -4.12 -5.46
CA LEU A 317 4.87 -3.03 -5.79
C LEU A 317 3.89 -3.42 -6.92
N PRO A 318 3.11 -4.51 -6.75
CA PRO A 318 2.36 -5.09 -7.85
C PRO A 318 1.25 -4.18 -8.38
N SER A 319 0.64 -3.34 -7.53
CA SER A 319 -0.39 -2.40 -7.98
C SER A 319 0.20 -1.31 -8.88
N TYR A 320 1.36 -0.76 -8.53
CA TYR A 320 2.10 0.16 -9.39
C TYR A 320 2.48 -0.52 -10.72
N GLN A 321 3.03 -1.74 -10.65
CA GLN A 321 3.42 -2.49 -11.84
C GLN A 321 2.23 -2.75 -12.78
N ALA A 322 1.06 -3.10 -12.23
CA ALA A 322 -0.17 -3.29 -13.01
C ALA A 322 -0.62 -1.98 -13.70
N VAL A 323 -0.59 -0.84 -12.99
CA VAL A 323 -0.92 0.46 -13.60
C VAL A 323 0.08 0.79 -14.73
N ARG A 324 1.39 0.63 -14.51
CA ARG A 324 2.40 0.87 -15.56
C ARG A 324 2.25 -0.07 -16.76
N ASN A 325 1.81 -1.31 -16.53
CA ASN A 325 1.51 -2.26 -17.59
C ASN A 325 0.29 -1.84 -18.41
N MET A 326 -0.76 -1.33 -17.77
CA MET A 326 -1.93 -0.78 -18.48
C MET A 326 -1.55 0.46 -19.30
N GLU A 327 -0.69 1.33 -18.79
CA GLU A 327 -0.16 2.48 -19.55
C GLU A 327 0.63 2.05 -20.78
N ALA A 328 1.34 0.91 -20.68
CA ALA A 328 2.03 0.30 -21.82
C ALA A 328 1.09 -0.44 -22.80
N GLY A 329 -0.23 -0.37 -22.60
CA GLY A 329 -1.26 -0.91 -23.50
C GLY A 329 -1.78 -2.30 -23.14
N MET A 330 -1.40 -2.87 -21.98
CA MET A 330 -1.99 -4.14 -21.54
C MET A 330 -3.44 -3.96 -21.08
N THR A 331 -4.27 -4.98 -21.28
CA THR A 331 -5.58 -5.04 -20.63
C THR A 331 -5.43 -5.17 -19.12
N PRO A 332 -6.42 -4.77 -18.30
CA PRO A 332 -6.34 -4.88 -16.84
C PRO A 332 -6.03 -6.30 -16.33
N THR A 333 -6.66 -7.33 -16.89
CA THR A 333 -6.35 -8.73 -16.56
C THR A 333 -4.90 -9.07 -16.87
N ALA A 334 -4.43 -8.79 -18.10
CA ALA A 334 -3.05 -9.10 -18.50
C ALA A 334 -2.02 -8.33 -17.67
N ALA A 335 -2.32 -7.09 -17.31
CA ALA A 335 -1.48 -6.27 -16.46
C ALA A 335 -1.35 -6.85 -15.04
N ALA A 336 -2.46 -7.29 -14.44
CA ALA A 336 -2.49 -7.94 -13.14
C ALA A 336 -1.76 -9.29 -13.16
N GLU A 337 -1.94 -10.09 -14.22
CA GLU A 337 -1.22 -11.36 -14.39
C GLU A 337 0.29 -11.17 -14.51
N ASP A 338 0.75 -10.23 -15.33
CA ASP A 338 2.19 -9.94 -15.49
C ASP A 338 2.81 -9.49 -14.15
N ALA A 339 2.11 -8.64 -13.39
CA ALA A 339 2.55 -8.21 -12.06
C ALA A 339 2.73 -9.41 -11.11
N LEU A 340 1.76 -10.32 -11.04
CA LEU A 340 1.84 -11.53 -10.20
C LEU A 340 2.90 -12.52 -10.69
N ARG A 341 3.05 -12.72 -12.01
CA ARG A 341 4.09 -13.61 -12.56
C ARG A 341 5.50 -13.13 -12.24
N ARG A 342 5.73 -11.81 -12.12
CA ARG A 342 7.02 -11.27 -11.69
C ARG A 342 7.39 -11.68 -10.27
N ILE A 343 6.42 -11.68 -9.35
CA ILE A 343 6.62 -12.14 -7.98
C ILE A 343 6.89 -13.66 -7.97
N ALA A 344 6.08 -14.42 -8.72
CA ALA A 344 6.18 -15.88 -8.80
C ALA A 344 7.57 -16.38 -9.25
N LYS A 345 8.29 -15.60 -10.08
CA LYS A 345 9.67 -15.92 -10.48
C LYS A 345 10.64 -16.05 -9.30
N PHE A 346 10.38 -15.33 -8.20
CA PHE A 346 11.22 -15.33 -7.00
C PHE A 346 10.57 -16.07 -5.82
N TYR A 347 9.24 -16.07 -5.77
CA TYR A 347 8.45 -16.68 -4.71
C TYR A 347 7.37 -17.56 -5.35
N PRO A 348 7.66 -18.78 -5.82
CA PRO A 348 6.70 -19.58 -6.60
C PRO A 348 5.50 -20.11 -5.80
N ASN A 349 5.50 -19.95 -4.47
CA ASN A 349 4.44 -20.44 -3.58
C ASN A 349 3.75 -19.33 -2.78
N TYR A 350 4.02 -18.05 -3.07
CA TYR A 350 3.32 -16.95 -2.39
C TYR A 350 1.83 -16.95 -2.72
N LEU A 351 1.03 -16.33 -1.87
CA LEU A 351 -0.37 -16.05 -2.15
C LEU A 351 -0.53 -14.58 -2.49
N GLY A 352 -1.30 -14.28 -3.54
CA GLY A 352 -1.55 -12.91 -3.93
C GLY A 352 -2.60 -12.80 -5.01
N ALA A 353 -3.31 -11.68 -5.02
CA ALA A 353 -4.26 -11.33 -6.06
C ALA A 353 -4.26 -9.82 -6.31
N LEU A 354 -4.69 -9.44 -7.51
CA LEU A 354 -4.91 -8.05 -7.89
C LEU A 354 -6.25 -7.91 -8.59
N VAL A 355 -6.86 -6.75 -8.38
CA VAL A 355 -7.88 -6.19 -9.27
C VAL A 355 -7.29 -4.97 -9.98
N ALA A 356 -7.71 -4.76 -11.22
CA ALA A 356 -7.29 -3.61 -12.01
C ALA A 356 -8.45 -3.09 -12.87
N VAL A 357 -8.47 -1.78 -13.11
CA VAL A 357 -9.42 -1.09 -13.98
C VAL A 357 -8.72 0.06 -14.70
N ASN A 358 -9.02 0.26 -15.99
CA ASN A 358 -8.46 1.35 -16.79
C ASN A 358 -9.47 2.48 -17.05
N LYS A 359 -9.00 3.59 -17.62
CA LYS A 359 -9.82 4.78 -17.94
C LYS A 359 -10.97 4.52 -18.93
N GLN A 360 -10.93 3.43 -19.67
CA GLN A 360 -12.01 3.01 -20.56
C GLN A 360 -13.11 2.22 -19.82
N GLY A 361 -12.92 1.94 -18.53
CA GLY A 361 -13.82 1.11 -17.73
C GLY A 361 -13.66 -0.39 -17.99
N GLN A 362 -12.59 -0.81 -18.71
CA GLN A 362 -12.23 -2.21 -18.76
C GLN A 362 -11.66 -2.59 -17.39
N PHE A 363 -11.98 -3.78 -16.90
CA PHE A 363 -11.52 -4.27 -15.61
C PHE A 363 -11.13 -5.74 -15.68
N GLY A 364 -10.42 -6.20 -14.68
CA GLY A 364 -9.97 -7.58 -14.57
C GLY A 364 -9.36 -7.87 -13.21
N GLY A 365 -9.14 -9.15 -12.95
CA GLY A 365 -8.41 -9.61 -11.78
C GLY A 365 -7.53 -10.80 -12.12
N ALA A 366 -6.49 -10.99 -11.32
CA ALA A 366 -5.56 -12.11 -11.40
C ALA A 366 -5.25 -12.61 -9.99
N ALA A 367 -4.90 -13.89 -9.85
CA ALA A 367 -4.55 -14.49 -8.57
C ALA A 367 -3.42 -15.52 -8.72
N HIS A 368 -2.70 -15.77 -7.65
CA HIS A 368 -1.64 -16.76 -7.58
C HIS A 368 -1.76 -17.54 -6.26
N GLY A 369 -1.65 -18.87 -6.35
CA GLY A 369 -1.65 -19.78 -5.19
C GLY A 369 -3.04 -20.10 -4.59
N TRP A 370 -4.09 -19.35 -4.95
CA TRP A 370 -5.43 -19.53 -4.40
C TRP A 370 -6.57 -19.13 -5.35
N ASN A 371 -7.79 -19.58 -5.06
CA ASN A 371 -8.97 -19.01 -5.72
C ASN A 371 -9.25 -17.62 -5.16
N PHE A 372 -9.54 -16.69 -6.05
CA PHE A 372 -9.83 -15.31 -5.70
C PHE A 372 -11.17 -14.91 -6.32
N SER A 373 -11.92 -14.06 -5.61
CA SER A 373 -13.09 -13.41 -6.17
C SER A 373 -13.01 -11.92 -5.92
N TYR A 374 -13.66 -11.12 -6.75
CA TYR A 374 -13.72 -9.68 -6.61
C TYR A 374 -15.09 -9.14 -6.99
N SER A 375 -15.45 -8.00 -6.43
CA SER A 375 -16.76 -7.37 -6.62
C SER A 375 -16.65 -6.18 -7.56
N VAL A 376 -17.59 -6.06 -8.50
CA VAL A 376 -17.65 -4.94 -9.46
C VAL A 376 -19.06 -4.39 -9.54
N ARG A 377 -19.14 -3.07 -9.70
CA ARG A 377 -20.37 -2.37 -10.00
C ARG A 377 -20.10 -1.26 -11.01
N ASN A 378 -20.87 -1.23 -12.11
CA ASN A 378 -20.80 -0.17 -13.12
C ASN A 378 -22.20 0.23 -13.60
N SER A 379 -22.27 1.22 -14.49
CA SER A 379 -23.54 1.80 -14.96
C SER A 379 -24.39 0.84 -15.81
N THR A 380 -23.80 -0.23 -16.34
CA THR A 380 -24.49 -1.23 -17.19
C THR A 380 -25.08 -2.40 -16.40
N MET A 381 -24.69 -2.57 -15.14
CA MET A 381 -25.15 -3.67 -14.29
C MET A 381 -26.44 -3.29 -13.55
N SER A 382 -27.23 -4.26 -13.07
CA SER A 382 -28.41 -4.02 -12.21
C SER A 382 -28.09 -3.99 -10.70
N ASP A 383 -27.20 -4.87 -10.22
CA ASP A 383 -26.58 -4.82 -8.88
C ASP A 383 -25.06 -5.12 -8.95
N VAL A 384 -24.38 -5.23 -7.81
CA VAL A 384 -22.99 -5.69 -7.69
C VAL A 384 -22.87 -7.11 -8.24
N THR A 385 -21.81 -7.36 -9.03
CA THR A 385 -21.50 -8.69 -9.57
C THR A 385 -20.16 -9.17 -8.99
N VAL A 386 -20.13 -10.43 -8.54
CA VAL A 386 -18.91 -11.10 -8.08
C VAL A 386 -18.32 -11.91 -9.21
N PHE A 387 -17.04 -11.67 -9.50
CA PHE A 387 -16.26 -12.40 -10.49
C PHE A 387 -15.29 -13.33 -9.77
N SER A 388 -15.11 -14.55 -10.30
CA SER A 388 -14.15 -15.52 -9.77
C SER A 388 -12.97 -15.69 -10.72
N VAL A 389 -11.78 -15.78 -10.14
CA VAL A 389 -10.50 -15.90 -10.82
C VAL A 389 -9.84 -17.20 -10.38
N THR A 390 -9.56 -18.06 -11.35
CA THR A 390 -8.70 -19.23 -11.13
C THR A 390 -7.25 -18.76 -10.99
N PRO A 391 -6.48 -19.26 -10.01
CA PRO A 391 -5.09 -18.87 -9.86
C PRO A 391 -4.28 -19.21 -11.11
N LEU A 392 -3.30 -18.36 -11.40
CA LEU A 392 -2.28 -18.60 -12.41
C LEU A 392 -1.54 -19.90 -12.08
N ASP A 393 -1.33 -20.72 -13.09
CA ASP A 393 -0.55 -21.95 -12.95
C ASP A 393 0.83 -21.65 -12.37
N ALA A 394 1.27 -22.48 -11.43
CA ALA A 394 2.57 -22.37 -10.77
C ALA A 394 3.77 -22.63 -11.71
N LYS A 395 3.54 -22.82 -13.01
CA LYS A 395 4.59 -23.06 -14.01
C LYS A 395 4.52 -22.02 -15.15
N PRO A 396 5.69 -21.49 -15.57
CA PRO A 396 5.78 -20.47 -16.61
C PRO A 396 5.32 -20.95 -17.99
#